data_AF-A0A8I0H0M1-F1
#
_entry.id   AF-A0A8I0H0M1-F1
#
_cell.length_a   1.000
_cell.length_b   1.000
_cell.length_c   1.000
_cell.angle_alpha   90.00
_cell.angle_beta   90.00
_cell.angle_gamma   90.00
#
_symmetry.space_group_name_H-M   'P 1'
#
loop_
_entity.id
_entity.type
_entity.pdbx_description
1 polymer ?
#
loop_
_entity_poly.entity_id
_entity_poly.type
_entity_poly.pdbx_seq_one_letter_code
_entity_poly.pdbx_strand_id
1 'polypeptide(L)' 'ASEMDFIQSEVYKNSFFLGDRMDRILYYDCTNYYFEIEQEDGDKKYGKSKEHRPNPIIQMGLFTNGDGIPLAFSLFPG' A
#
# COMPACT_ATOMS: atom_id res chain seq x y z
N ALA A 1 -3.77 3.45 13.26
CA ALA A 1 -2.79 2.35 13.16
C ALA A 1 -3.41 1.03 13.63
N SER A 2 -3.91 0.92 14.87
CA SER A 2 -4.46 -0.32 15.45
C SER A 2 -5.54 -1.02 14.60
N GLU A 3 -6.48 -0.27 14.02
CA GLU A 3 -7.52 -0.84 13.13
C GLU A 3 -6.92 -1.42 11.84
N MET A 4 -5.90 -0.77 11.28
CA MET A 4 -5.23 -1.21 10.06
C MET A 4 -4.43 -2.49 10.30
N ASP A 5 -3.74 -2.57 11.44
CA ASP A 5 -3.01 -3.79 11.83
C ASP A 5 -3.98 -4.95 12.04
N PHE A 6 -5.12 -4.70 12.69
CA PHE A 6 -6.16 -5.70 12.86
C PHE A 6 -6.69 -6.21 11.52
N ILE A 7 -7.14 -5.31 10.63
CA ILE A 7 -7.69 -5.68 9.32
C ILE A 7 -6.67 -6.48 8.50
N GLN A 8 -5.43 -6.02 8.41
CA GLN A 8 -4.38 -6.73 7.66
C GLN A 8 -4.12 -8.11 8.25
N SER A 9 -4.08 -8.24 9.58
CA SER A 9 -3.88 -9.52 10.25
C SER A 9 -5.03 -10.50 9.98
N GLU A 10 -6.28 -10.02 9.96
CA GLU A 10 -7.45 -10.85 9.70
C GLU A 10 -7.53 -11.24 8.23
N VAL A 11 -7.24 -10.33 7.29
CA VAL A 11 -7.11 -10.66 5.86
C VAL A 11 -6.03 -11.72 5.65
N TYR A 12 -4.87 -11.57 6.29
CA TYR A 12 -3.80 -12.55 6.23
C TYR A 12 -4.27 -13.92 6.74
N LYS A 13 -4.87 -14.01 7.94
CA LYS A 13 -5.36 -15.28 8.47
C LYS A 13 -6.47 -15.91 7.62
N ASN A 14 -7.41 -15.11 7.12
CA ASN A 14 -8.56 -15.61 6.38
C ASN A 14 -8.21 -16.03 4.94
N SER A 15 -7.15 -15.46 4.35
CA SER A 15 -6.70 -15.87 3.01
C SER A 15 -6.18 -17.32 2.94
N PHE A 16 -5.84 -17.96 4.06
CA PHE A 16 -5.47 -19.40 4.08
C PHE A 16 -6.63 -20.32 3.71
N PHE A 17 -7.88 -19.86 3.79
CA PHE A 17 -9.03 -20.61 3.26
C PHE A 17 -9.01 -20.75 1.73
N LEU A 18 -8.33 -19.85 1.01
CA LEU A 18 -8.29 -19.85 -0.45
C LEU A 18 -7.35 -20.92 -1.03
N GLY A 19 -6.54 -21.57 -0.19
CA GLY A 19 -5.60 -22.60 -0.58
C GLY A 19 -4.22 -22.42 0.05
N ASP A 20 -3.26 -23.21 -0.42
CA ASP A 20 -1.87 -23.11 0.00
C ASP A 20 -1.28 -21.77 -0.46
N ARG A 21 -0.67 -21.05 0.48
CA ARG A 21 -0.09 -19.74 0.22
C ARG A 21 1.33 -19.85 -0.29
N MET A 22 1.63 -19.21 -1.43
CA MET A 22 3.00 -19.06 -1.91
C MET A 22 3.71 -17.89 -1.22
N ASP A 23 4.04 -18.03 0.06
CA ASP A 23 4.71 -17.01 0.88
C ASP A 23 6.25 -17.04 0.82
N ARG A 24 6.82 -17.94 0.02
CA ARG A 24 8.27 -18.04 -0.20
C ARG A 24 8.86 -16.91 -1.03
N ILE A 25 8.03 -16.27 -1.86
CA ILE A 25 8.40 -15.14 -2.70
C ILE A 25 7.51 -13.97 -2.30
N LEU A 26 8.14 -12.83 -2.04
CA LEU A 26 7.46 -11.58 -1.73
C LEU A 26 7.73 -10.59 -2.87
N TYR A 27 6.66 -10.09 -3.46
CA TYR A 27 6.74 -8.94 -4.35
C TYR A 27 6.49 -7.67 -3.54
N TYR A 28 7.22 -6.63 -3.87
CA TYR A 28 7.07 -5.30 -3.30
C TYR A 28 6.91 -4.30 -4.43
N ASP A 29 5.86 -3.49 -4.37
CA ASP A 29 5.68 -2.36 -5.26
C ASP A 29 5.31 -1.10 -4.48
N CYS A 30 5.70 0.05 -5.04
CA CYS A 30 5.36 1.36 -4.52
C CYS A 30 4.47 2.08 -5.54
N THR A 31 3.24 2.35 -5.13
CA THR A 31 2.21 3.03 -5.92
C THR A 31 1.95 4.43 -5.37
N ASN A 32 1.72 5.40 -6.25
CA ASN A 32 1.37 6.77 -5.87
C ASN A 32 -0.12 7.03 -6.13
N TYR A 33 -0.83 7.53 -5.13
CA TYR A 33 -2.21 8.04 -5.26
C TYR A 33 -2.20 9.54 -5.51
N TYR A 34 -2.83 9.96 -6.60
CA TYR A 34 -2.92 11.35 -7.02
C TYR A 34 -4.24 11.99 -6.60
N PHE A 35 -4.18 13.27 -6.28
CA PHE A 35 -5.33 14.06 -5.87
C PHE A 35 -5.34 15.37 -6.66
N GLU A 36 -6.53 15.84 -7.03
CA GLU A 36 -6.74 17.16 -7.66
C GLU A 36 -6.73 18.26 -6.59
N ILE A 37 -5.58 18.41 -5.91
CA ILE A 37 -5.32 19.45 -4.92
C ILE A 37 -4.01 20.14 -5.27
N GLU A 38 -3.94 21.42 -4.92
CA GLU A 38 -2.75 22.24 -5.17
C GLU A 38 -1.90 22.45 -3.91
N GLN A 39 -2.45 22.15 -2.73
CA GLN A 39 -1.81 22.37 -1.42
C GLN A 39 -1.84 21.09 -0.58
N GLU A 40 -0.84 20.91 0.28
CA GLU A 40 -0.77 19.75 1.17
C GLU A 40 -1.95 19.70 2.14
N ASP A 41 -2.44 18.48 2.40
CA ASP A 41 -3.52 18.25 3.37
C ASP A 41 -3.41 16.86 4.01
N GLY A 42 -3.14 16.84 5.31
CA GLY A 42 -2.89 15.61 6.07
C GLY A 42 -1.68 14.85 5.52
N ASP A 43 -1.89 13.61 5.10
CA ASP A 43 -0.87 12.77 4.48
C ASP A 43 -0.63 13.09 3.00
N LYS A 44 -1.49 13.88 2.35
CA LYS A 44 -1.30 14.28 0.96
C LYS A 44 -0.24 15.37 0.92
N LYS A 45 1.00 15.01 0.60
CA LYS A 45 2.17 15.92 0.63
C LYS A 45 2.93 15.91 -0.68
N TYR A 46 3.73 16.93 -0.94
CA TYR A 46 4.59 16.93 -2.11
C TYR A 46 5.64 15.83 -1.96
N GLY A 47 5.83 15.05 -3.02
CA GLY A 47 6.78 13.94 -2.99
C GLY A 47 7.16 13.45 -4.36
N LYS A 48 7.94 12.37 -4.39
CA LYS A 48 8.58 11.91 -5.62
C LYS A 48 7.59 11.13 -6.48
N SER A 49 7.02 11.81 -7.47
CA SER A 49 6.22 11.17 -8.51
C SER A 49 7.10 10.63 -9.64
N LYS A 50 6.88 9.37 -10.05
CA LYS A 50 7.47 8.81 -11.28
C LYS A 50 7.10 9.62 -12.52
N GLU A 51 5.91 10.21 -12.54
CA GLU A 51 5.40 11.07 -13.61
C GLU A 51 5.80 12.55 -13.45
N HIS A 52 6.59 12.88 -12.43
CA HIS A 52 7.03 14.26 -12.15
C HIS A 52 5.88 15.26 -11.96
N ARG A 53 4.69 14.79 -11.55
CA ARG A 53 3.58 15.69 -11.24
C ARG A 53 3.90 16.49 -9.97
N PRO A 54 3.65 17.82 -9.95
CA PRO A 54 3.96 18.68 -8.82
C PRO A 54 2.88 18.64 -7.72
N ASN A 55 1.80 17.87 -7.89
CA ASN A 55 0.70 17.82 -6.93
C ASN A 55 1.06 17.00 -5.68
N PRO A 56 0.45 17.29 -4.52
CA PRO A 56 0.55 16.43 -3.36
C PRO A 56 -0.01 15.02 -3.63
N ILE A 57 0.67 14.00 -3.10
CA ILE A 57 0.34 12.59 -3.26
C ILE A 57 0.40 11.85 -1.92
N ILE A 58 -0.10 10.61 -1.92
CA ILE A 58 0.18 9.61 -0.88
C ILE A 58 0.84 8.43 -1.56
N GLN A 59 1.92 7.90 -0.98
CA GLN A 59 2.58 6.69 -1.46
C GLN A 59 2.12 5.49 -0.66
N MET A 60 1.92 4.36 -1.34
CA MET A 60 1.65 3.09 -0.71
C MET A 60 2.73 2.08 -1.08
N GLY A 61 3.41 1.56 -0.06
CA GLY A 61 4.19 0.34 -0.17
C GLY A 61 3.26 -0.86 0.02
N LEU A 62 3.28 -1.81 -0.91
CA LEU A 62 2.45 -3.01 -0.87
C LEU A 62 3.31 -4.25 -1.01
N PHE A 63 3.14 -5.19 -0.07
CA PHE A 63 3.66 -6.54 -0.18
C PHE A 63 2.59 -7.49 -0.69
N THR A 64 2.93 -8.32 -1.67
CA THR A 64 2.10 -9.43 -2.14
C THR A 64 2.89 -10.73 -2.17
N ASN A 65 2.18 -11.86 -2.07
CA ASN A 65 2.79 -13.19 -2.20
C ASN A 65 2.94 -13.59 -3.68
N GLY A 66 3.46 -14.81 -3.92
CA GLY A 66 3.62 -15.39 -5.26
C GLY A 66 2.36 -15.39 -6.14
N ASP A 67 1.18 -15.45 -5.50
CA ASP A 67 -0.14 -15.53 -6.15
C ASP A 67 -0.79 -14.15 -6.30
N GLY A 68 -0.10 -13.07 -5.91
CA GLY A 68 -0.61 -11.71 -5.95
C GLY A 68 -1.55 -11.34 -4.80
N ILE A 69 -1.69 -12.18 -3.77
CA ILE A 69 -2.51 -11.89 -2.58
C ILE A 69 -1.79 -10.83 -1.73
N PRO A 70 -2.45 -9.71 -1.38
CA PRO A 70 -1.86 -8.69 -0.51
C PRO A 70 -1.62 -9.22 0.89
N LEU A 71 -0.44 -8.93 1.43
CA LEU A 71 0.03 -9.37 2.74
C LEU A 71 0.03 -8.24 3.75
N ALA A 72 0.62 -7.11 3.36
CA ALA A 72 0.70 -5.92 4.17
C ALA A 72 0.88 -4.70 3.28
N PHE A 73 0.41 -3.55 3.74
CA PHE A 73 0.64 -2.26 3.13
C PHE A 73 1.00 -1.22 4.18
N SER A 74 1.60 -0.12 3.73
CA SER A 74 1.84 1.07 4.55
C SER A 74 1.69 2.30 3.68
N LEU A 75 1.06 3.33 4.26
CA LEU A 75 0.89 4.63 3.61
C LEU A 75 1.97 5.58 4.11
N PHE A 76 2.54 6.34 3.19
CA PHE A 76 3.58 7.32 3.45
C PHE A 76 3.15 8.68 2.88
N PRO A 77 3.30 9.77 3.65
CA PRO A 77 3.04 11.10 3.13
C PRO A 77 4.07 11.49 2.06
N GLY A 78 3.60 11.88 0.86
CA GLY A 78 4.43 12.40 -0.23
C GLY A 78 5.24 11.37 -1.00
#